data_AF-A0A973DNA9-F1
#
_entry.id   AF-A0A973DNA9-F1
#
_cell.length_a   1.000
_cell.length_b   1.000
_cell.length_c   1.000
_cell.angle_alpha   90.00
_cell.angle_beta   90.00
_cell.angle_gamma   90.00
#
_symmetry.space_group_name_H-M   'P 1'
#
loop_
_entity.id
_entity.type
_entity.pdbx_description
1 polymer ?
#
loop_
_entity_poly.entity_id
_entity_poly.type
_entity_poly.pdbx_seq_one_letter_code
_entity_poly.pdbx_strand_id
1 'polypeptide(L)'
;MSGVIRPFESTDHHHAANEDFTWVVPAPMLNAIHQVIELLGLNDETFEGASVSDSQQLYQTSNKYYQREQMLPRVTTRNKWYQGGGSQPIFTSTYAGNHLITASEAMAMYLLIWSPTLWAEITIECDDIKPQHQKCYQQELAAIKEFSQGLAQVQRLMAHLPTYMIFDDHDVTDDWNLTAQWEQAAYQDPFSKRIIGNMLMAYWLCQGWGNDPKQFKGDFSVIANTYYDNPNKENHDSFIDYLFDFEHWQYCLETTPKVVVLDSRTRRWRSENNINQPSGLMDWEALCDLQQELIGQPAVILVSPAPMFGVKVIEAIQRIATTLGQPLAVDAENWMAHPGSASTLLNIFNTPENPSSFCDFVG
;
A
#
# COMPACT_ATOMS: atom_id res chain seq x y z
N MET A 1 -32.78 26.47 21.15
CA MET A 1 -31.49 26.11 21.76
C MET A 1 -30.76 25.21 20.76
N SER A 2 -29.99 25.84 19.87
CA SER A 2 -29.21 25.16 18.82
C SER A 2 -27.75 25.49 19.08
N GLY A 3 -26.99 24.50 19.56
CA GLY A 3 -25.54 24.60 19.72
C GLY A 3 -24.87 23.85 18.59
N VAL A 4 -24.58 24.55 17.49
CA VAL A 4 -23.73 24.06 16.40
C VAL A 4 -22.29 24.12 16.90
N ILE A 5 -21.63 22.97 17.00
CA ILE A 5 -20.20 22.86 17.28
C ILE A 5 -19.47 23.31 16.00
N ARG A 6 -18.74 24.43 16.07
CA ARG A 6 -17.83 24.87 15.00
C ARG A 6 -16.50 24.12 15.14
N PRO A 7 -15.90 23.64 14.03
CA PRO A 7 -14.52 23.16 14.06
C PRO A 7 -13.56 24.32 14.33
N PHE A 8 -12.51 24.04 15.09
CA PHE A 8 -11.40 24.96 15.35
C PHE A 8 -10.65 25.27 14.05
N GLU A 9 -10.57 26.55 13.67
CA GLU A 9 -9.60 27.04 12.70
C GLU A 9 -8.25 27.19 13.43
N SER A 10 -7.29 26.33 13.08
CA SER A 10 -5.87 26.48 13.39
C SER A 10 -5.18 27.11 12.18
N THR A 11 -4.58 28.28 12.36
CA THR A 11 -4.02 29.14 11.31
C THR A 11 -2.57 28.82 10.92
N ASP A 12 -2.06 27.63 11.24
CA ASP A 12 -0.70 27.22 10.85
C ASP A 12 -0.74 26.21 9.70
N HIS A 13 -0.64 26.75 8.47
CA HIS A 13 -0.58 25.99 7.22
C HIS A 13 0.78 25.31 7.03
N HIS A 14 1.08 24.24 7.77
CA HIS A 14 2.16 23.29 7.43
C HIS A 14 2.01 21.87 8.05
N HIS A 15 0.83 21.50 8.58
CA HIS A 15 0.61 20.16 9.13
C HIS A 15 -0.55 19.41 8.45
N ALA A 16 -0.19 18.21 7.95
CA ALA A 16 -1.00 17.01 7.80
C ALA A 16 -2.30 17.10 6.99
N ALA A 17 -2.21 16.75 5.69
CA ALA A 17 -3.15 15.78 5.19
C ALA A 17 -2.74 14.42 5.79
N ASN A 18 -3.67 13.75 6.46
CA ASN A 18 -3.50 12.37 6.90
C ASN A 18 -3.44 11.50 5.63
N GLU A 19 -2.23 11.11 5.23
CA GLU A 19 -2.01 10.04 4.27
C GLU A 19 -1.58 8.83 5.10
N ASP A 20 -2.48 7.85 5.24
CA ASP A 20 -2.23 6.63 6.01
C ASP A 20 -1.46 5.64 5.12
N PHE A 21 -0.13 5.67 5.20
CA PHE A 21 0.75 4.73 4.49
C PHE A 21 1.10 3.55 5.40
N THR A 22 0.96 2.30 4.93
CA THR A 22 1.37 1.15 5.76
C THR A 22 2.87 0.85 5.66
N TRP A 23 3.58 1.32 4.62
CA TRP A 23 5.03 1.17 4.50
C TRP A 23 5.86 2.30 5.09
N VAL A 24 5.27 3.44 5.48
CA VAL A 24 6.00 4.48 6.24
C VAL A 24 5.35 4.63 7.59
N VAL A 25 6.16 4.51 8.64
CA VAL A 25 5.69 4.71 10.01
C VAL A 25 6.44 5.86 10.69
N PRO A 26 5.85 6.51 11.70
CA PRO A 26 6.58 7.42 12.57
C PRO A 26 7.78 6.73 13.24
N ALA A 27 8.86 7.46 13.52
CA ALA A 27 10.05 6.84 14.11
C ALA A 27 9.80 6.15 15.47
N PRO A 28 8.93 6.66 16.37
CA PRO A 28 8.57 5.92 17.59
C PRO A 28 7.89 4.57 17.29
N MET A 29 7.11 4.48 16.22
CA MET A 29 6.51 3.21 15.78
C MET A 29 7.59 2.27 15.21
N LEU A 30 8.52 2.77 14.41
CA LEU A 30 9.62 1.95 13.89
C LEU A 30 10.51 1.39 15.02
N ASN A 31 10.77 2.19 16.05
CA ASN A 31 11.47 1.76 17.26
C ASN A 31 10.70 0.67 18.03
N ALA A 32 9.37 0.79 18.11
CA ALA A 32 8.49 -0.24 18.68
C ALA A 32 8.53 -1.53 17.86
N ILE A 33 8.49 -1.42 16.53
CA ILE A 33 8.61 -2.54 15.58
C ILE A 33 9.90 -3.32 15.81
N HIS A 34 11.05 -2.64 15.92
CA HIS A 34 12.34 -3.31 16.14
C HIS A 34 12.38 -4.08 17.47
N GLN A 35 11.78 -3.54 18.53
CA GLN A 35 11.65 -4.26 19.80
C GLN A 35 10.72 -5.47 19.69
N VAL A 36 9.62 -5.37 18.94
CA VAL A 36 8.71 -6.51 18.70
C VAL A 36 9.40 -7.61 17.90
N ILE A 37 10.19 -7.25 16.89
CA ILE A 37 11.00 -8.20 16.11
C ILE A 37 11.92 -8.99 17.03
N GLU A 38 12.66 -8.30 17.90
CA GLU A 38 13.55 -8.94 18.88
C GLU A 38 12.77 -9.80 19.89
N LEU A 39 11.68 -9.26 20.46
CA LEU A 39 10.84 -9.91 21.48
C LEU A 39 10.25 -11.23 20.97
N LEU A 40 9.74 -11.24 19.74
CA LEU A 40 9.09 -12.40 19.14
C LEU A 40 10.07 -13.32 18.40
N GLY A 41 11.32 -12.89 18.21
CA GLY A 41 12.31 -13.62 17.41
C GLY A 41 11.87 -13.76 15.95
N LEU A 42 11.34 -12.69 15.35
CA LEU A 42 10.94 -12.70 13.94
C LEU A 42 12.17 -12.90 13.04
N ASN A 43 11.95 -13.54 11.88
CA ASN A 43 13.03 -13.99 11.02
C ASN A 43 13.89 -12.84 10.49
N ASP A 44 15.19 -13.08 10.41
CA ASP A 44 16.09 -12.24 9.64
C ASP A 44 16.07 -12.61 8.16
N GLU A 45 16.46 -11.65 7.32
CA GLU A 45 16.63 -11.88 5.89
C GLU A 45 17.89 -11.17 5.36
N THR A 46 18.38 -11.67 4.22
CA THR A 46 19.55 -11.18 3.51
C THR A 46 19.14 -10.36 2.29
N PHE A 47 19.87 -9.29 2.00
CA PHE A 47 19.62 -8.40 0.88
C PHE A 47 20.66 -8.56 -0.22
N GLU A 48 20.19 -8.40 -1.46
CA GLU A 48 21.04 -8.34 -2.66
C GLU A 48 20.85 -6.97 -3.31
N GLY A 49 21.93 -6.32 -3.73
CA GLY A 49 21.88 -4.99 -4.35
C GLY A 49 21.68 -3.82 -3.37
N ALA A 50 21.58 -4.07 -2.06
CA ALA A 50 21.43 -3.06 -1.03
C ALA A 50 22.76 -2.54 -0.46
N SER A 51 22.74 -1.39 0.22
CA SER A 51 23.89 -0.86 0.97
C SER A 51 24.19 -1.61 2.28
N VAL A 52 23.26 -2.46 2.71
CA VAL A 52 23.35 -3.32 3.90
C VAL A 52 23.12 -4.78 3.48
N SER A 53 23.80 -5.74 4.12
CA SER A 53 23.76 -7.15 3.72
C SER A 53 22.52 -7.91 4.22
N ASP A 54 21.93 -7.46 5.32
CA ASP A 54 20.87 -8.18 6.03
C ASP A 54 20.10 -7.27 7.00
N SER A 55 19.01 -7.83 7.54
CA SER A 55 18.11 -7.16 8.49
C SER A 55 18.82 -6.69 9.75
N GLN A 56 19.76 -7.47 10.29
CA GLN A 56 20.49 -7.11 11.51
C GLN A 56 21.36 -5.88 11.30
N GLN A 57 22.09 -5.81 10.17
CA GLN A 57 22.85 -4.63 9.81
C GLN A 57 21.94 -3.41 9.58
N LEU A 58 20.77 -3.62 8.96
CA LEU A 58 19.77 -2.56 8.77
C LEU A 58 19.29 -1.97 10.10
N TYR A 59 18.98 -2.80 11.11
CA TYR A 59 18.48 -2.33 12.40
C TYR A 59 19.57 -1.65 13.26
N GLN A 60 20.84 -1.94 13.00
CA GLN A 60 21.98 -1.38 13.75
C GLN A 60 22.61 -0.15 13.11
N THR A 61 22.21 0.23 11.89
CA THR A 61 22.79 1.39 11.20
C THR A 61 22.46 2.72 11.88
N SER A 62 23.37 3.69 11.81
CA SER A 62 23.20 5.03 12.38
C SER A 62 22.16 5.90 11.64
N ASN A 63 21.65 5.40 10.50
CA ASN A 63 20.66 6.06 9.65
C ASN A 63 19.30 5.32 9.66
N LYS A 64 19.04 4.46 10.67
CA LYS A 64 17.82 3.65 10.75
C LYS A 64 16.52 4.45 10.95
N TYR A 65 16.61 5.71 11.41
CA TYR A 65 15.48 6.62 11.61
C TYR A 65 15.66 7.92 10.82
N TYR A 66 14.58 8.38 10.18
CA TYR A 66 14.45 9.59 9.35
C TYR A 66 15.41 9.70 8.16
N GLN A 67 16.10 8.62 7.82
CA GLN A 67 17.16 8.60 6.80
C GLN A 67 17.17 7.30 5.98
N ARG A 68 16.10 6.50 6.06
CA ARG A 68 16.00 5.23 5.33
C ARG A 68 15.93 5.40 3.82
N GLU A 69 15.46 6.54 3.33
CA GLU A 69 15.43 6.89 1.92
C GLU A 69 16.83 6.89 1.26
N GLN A 70 17.89 7.00 2.06
CA GLN A 70 19.28 6.90 1.60
C GLN A 70 19.72 5.45 1.32
N MET A 71 19.02 4.48 1.92
CA MET A 71 19.26 3.04 1.74
C MET A 71 18.35 2.46 0.66
N LEU A 72 17.22 3.11 0.37
CA LEU A 72 16.28 2.68 -0.65
C LEU A 72 16.90 2.74 -2.06
N PRO A 73 16.56 1.78 -2.92
CA PRO A 73 17.15 1.64 -4.24
C PRO A 73 16.71 2.77 -5.19
N ARG A 74 17.58 3.07 -6.15
CA ARG A 74 17.41 4.19 -7.08
C ARG A 74 17.74 3.76 -8.50
N VAL A 75 16.99 4.27 -9.47
CA VAL A 75 17.15 3.96 -10.89
C VAL A 75 17.84 5.11 -11.60
N THR A 76 18.85 4.79 -12.39
CA THR A 76 19.51 5.76 -13.25
C THR A 76 18.78 5.79 -14.59
N THR A 77 17.83 6.71 -14.76
CA THR A 77 17.11 6.83 -16.03
C THR A 77 17.99 7.54 -17.08
N ARG A 78 18.24 6.89 -18.22
CA ARG A 78 18.83 7.55 -19.41
C ARG A 78 17.73 8.25 -20.21
N ASN A 79 17.01 9.19 -19.59
CA ASN A 79 15.98 9.91 -20.31
C ASN A 79 16.62 11.06 -21.11
N LYS A 80 16.67 10.95 -22.45
CA LYS A 80 17.36 11.91 -23.35
C LYS A 80 16.85 13.35 -23.26
N TRP A 81 15.67 13.56 -22.67
CA TRP A 81 15.04 14.88 -22.52
C TRP A 81 15.45 15.61 -21.24
N TYR A 82 15.93 14.88 -20.22
CA TYR A 82 16.56 15.47 -19.06
C TYR A 82 18.05 15.61 -19.35
N GLN A 83 18.49 16.84 -19.63
CA GLN A 83 19.91 17.20 -19.70
C GLN A 83 20.49 17.19 -18.28
N GLY A 84 20.71 15.99 -17.76
CA GLY A 84 21.22 15.74 -16.42
C GLY A 84 20.83 14.33 -16.03
N GLY A 85 21.67 13.35 -16.34
CA GLY A 85 21.48 11.98 -15.86
C GLY A 85 21.34 11.99 -14.34
N GLY A 86 20.11 11.88 -13.87
CA GLY A 86 19.74 11.90 -12.47
C GLY A 86 19.28 10.52 -12.04
N SER A 87 19.81 10.04 -10.93
CA SER A 87 19.28 8.88 -10.23
C SER A 87 17.95 9.27 -9.57
N GLN A 88 16.87 8.56 -9.86
CA GLN A 88 15.54 8.76 -9.26
C GLN A 88 15.26 7.65 -8.25
N PRO A 89 14.63 7.92 -7.10
CA PRO A 89 14.22 6.87 -6.17
C PRO A 89 13.18 5.95 -6.81
N ILE A 90 13.22 4.66 -6.50
CA ILE A 90 12.16 3.71 -6.89
C ILE A 90 10.94 3.91 -5.98
N PHE A 91 11.19 3.96 -4.67
CA PHE A 91 10.18 4.21 -3.65
C PHE A 91 10.08 5.72 -3.43
N THR A 92 8.99 6.29 -3.89
CA THR A 92 8.66 7.71 -3.76
C THR A 92 7.65 7.86 -2.63
N SER A 93 7.95 8.77 -1.71
CA SER A 93 7.01 9.25 -0.70
C SER A 93 7.61 10.52 -0.09
N THR A 94 6.74 11.45 0.29
CA THR A 94 7.12 12.63 1.08
C THR A 94 7.67 12.25 2.47
N TYR A 95 7.46 11.00 2.92
CA TYR A 95 7.81 10.52 4.25
C TYR A 95 8.74 9.29 4.28
N ALA A 96 9.43 8.95 3.19
CA ALA A 96 10.28 7.74 3.08
C ALA A 96 11.43 7.59 4.13
N GLY A 97 11.59 8.56 5.04
CA GLY A 97 12.56 8.58 6.14
C GLY A 97 12.52 7.38 7.07
N ASN A 98 11.38 6.71 7.18
CA ASN A 98 11.16 5.55 8.05
C ASN A 98 10.45 4.40 7.30
N HIS A 99 10.75 4.23 6.01
CA HIS A 99 10.18 3.18 5.18
C HIS A 99 10.45 1.77 5.77
N LEU A 100 9.43 0.91 5.82
CA LEU A 100 9.52 -0.49 6.22
C LEU A 100 10.13 -1.31 5.09
N ILE A 101 11.24 -1.97 5.37
CA ILE A 101 12.04 -2.69 4.36
C ILE A 101 11.81 -4.19 4.48
N THR A 102 11.68 -4.70 5.70
CA THR A 102 11.74 -6.14 5.96
C THR A 102 10.37 -6.79 6.14
N ALA A 103 10.27 -8.08 5.84
CA ALA A 103 9.05 -8.86 6.13
C ALA A 103 8.71 -8.82 7.63
N SER A 104 9.72 -8.87 8.49
CA SER A 104 9.58 -8.80 9.94
C SER A 104 9.12 -7.41 10.41
N GLU A 105 9.57 -6.34 9.77
CA GLU A 105 9.08 -4.97 10.03
C GLU A 105 7.61 -4.82 9.66
N ALA A 106 7.22 -5.27 8.46
CA ALA A 106 5.84 -5.23 8.02
C ALA A 106 4.91 -6.07 8.93
N MET A 107 5.34 -7.28 9.30
CA MET A 107 4.58 -8.15 10.19
C MET A 107 4.42 -7.54 11.60
N ALA A 108 5.51 -7.05 12.18
CA ALA A 108 5.48 -6.40 13.49
C ALA A 108 4.62 -5.12 13.49
N MET A 109 4.63 -4.36 12.39
CA MET A 109 3.73 -3.22 12.20
C MET A 109 2.27 -3.68 12.33
N TYR A 110 1.86 -4.71 11.57
CA TYR A 110 0.49 -5.24 11.64
C TYR A 110 0.10 -5.74 13.03
N LEU A 111 1.01 -6.39 13.75
CA LEU A 111 0.77 -6.84 15.12
C LEU A 111 0.56 -5.67 16.09
N LEU A 112 1.30 -4.56 15.90
CA LEU A 112 1.20 -3.36 16.73
C LEU A 112 -0.04 -2.53 16.42
N ILE A 113 -0.46 -2.41 15.16
CA ILE A 113 -1.59 -1.53 14.80
C ILE A 113 -2.96 -2.12 15.13
N TRP A 114 -3.06 -3.43 15.33
CA TRP A 114 -4.35 -4.11 15.58
C TRP A 114 -4.53 -4.63 17.01
N SER A 115 -3.49 -4.60 17.84
CA SER A 115 -3.53 -5.20 19.17
C SER A 115 -2.79 -4.39 20.23
N PRO A 116 -3.40 -4.10 21.40
CA PRO A 116 -2.73 -3.43 22.51
C PRO A 116 -1.70 -4.33 23.22
N THR A 117 -1.71 -5.64 22.98
CA THR A 117 -0.95 -6.63 23.78
C THR A 117 0.54 -6.35 23.77
N LEU A 118 1.14 -6.12 22.60
CA LEU A 118 2.60 -5.95 22.49
C LEU A 118 3.07 -4.60 23.01
N TRP A 119 2.21 -3.57 23.02
CA TRP A 119 2.55 -2.25 23.55
C TRP A 119 2.89 -2.26 25.04
N ALA A 120 2.40 -3.25 25.80
CA ALA A 120 2.74 -3.43 27.21
C ALA A 120 4.15 -4.01 27.45
N GLU A 121 4.75 -4.62 26.41
CA GLU A 121 6.01 -5.37 26.50
C GLU A 121 7.20 -4.59 25.92
N ILE A 122 6.99 -3.35 25.44
CA ILE A 122 7.99 -2.53 24.75
C ILE A 122 8.03 -1.10 25.30
N THR A 123 9.10 -0.37 24.99
CA THR A 123 9.25 1.06 25.31
C THR A 123 9.21 1.90 24.04
N ILE A 124 8.29 2.86 23.95
CA ILE A 124 8.10 3.67 22.73
C ILE A 124 9.19 4.76 22.60
N GLU A 125 9.76 5.21 23.72
CA GLU A 125 10.86 6.17 23.71
C GLU A 125 12.14 5.60 23.07
N CYS A 126 12.83 6.46 22.34
CA CYS A 126 14.09 6.17 21.67
C CYS A 126 15.06 7.33 21.91
N ASP A 127 16.20 7.04 22.52
CA ASP A 127 17.24 8.04 22.80
C ASP A 127 18.15 8.30 21.58
N ASP A 128 18.12 7.43 20.58
CA ASP A 128 18.99 7.44 19.39
C ASP A 128 18.43 8.29 18.23
N ILE A 129 17.88 9.47 18.57
CA ILE A 129 17.31 10.41 17.59
C ILE A 129 18.22 11.62 17.42
N LYS A 130 18.69 11.83 16.19
CA LYS A 130 19.58 12.95 15.84
C LYS A 130 18.92 14.30 16.19
N PRO A 131 19.70 15.31 16.68
CA PRO A 131 19.15 16.56 17.18
C PRO A 131 18.19 17.29 16.22
N GLN A 132 18.46 17.20 14.91
CA GLN A 132 17.64 17.83 13.87
C GLN A 132 16.21 17.26 13.76
N HIS A 133 16.00 16.01 14.18
CA HIS A 133 14.69 15.33 14.11
C HIS A 133 13.95 15.30 15.44
N GLN A 134 14.58 15.74 16.54
CA GLN A 134 14.01 15.68 17.89
C GLN A 134 12.63 16.34 18.00
N LYS A 135 12.41 17.50 17.35
CA LYS A 135 11.10 18.17 17.39
C LYS A 135 9.99 17.32 16.74
N CYS A 136 10.26 16.76 15.55
CA CYS A 136 9.32 15.90 14.83
C CYS A 136 9.03 14.63 15.64
N TYR A 137 10.10 14.00 16.16
CA TYR A 137 10.02 12.82 16.99
C TYR A 137 9.13 13.01 18.23
N GLN A 138 9.24 14.15 18.94
CA GLN A 138 8.39 14.41 20.12
C GLN A 138 6.90 14.58 19.75
N GLN A 139 6.60 15.15 18.58
CA GLN A 139 5.22 15.24 18.08
C GLN A 139 4.66 13.86 17.72
N GLU A 140 5.44 13.07 16.97
CA GLU A 140 5.11 11.69 16.62
C GLU A 140 4.93 10.81 17.86
N LEU A 141 5.82 10.94 18.85
CA LEU A 141 5.77 10.17 20.09
C LEU A 141 4.48 10.44 20.87
N ALA A 142 4.02 11.69 20.92
CA ALA A 142 2.75 12.03 21.54
C ALA A 142 1.58 11.37 20.81
N ALA A 143 1.57 11.41 19.48
CA ALA A 143 0.53 10.77 18.66
C ALA A 143 0.52 9.24 18.83
N ILE A 144 1.68 8.58 18.83
CA ILE A 144 1.77 7.12 19.03
C ILE A 144 1.35 6.71 20.45
N LYS A 145 1.64 7.53 21.46
CA LYS A 145 1.14 7.31 22.83
C LYS A 145 -0.38 7.41 22.91
N GLU A 146 -0.99 8.35 22.21
CA GLU A 146 -2.46 8.47 22.15
C GLU A 146 -3.08 7.30 21.35
N PHE A 147 -2.50 6.96 20.20
CA PHE A 147 -2.90 5.82 19.36
C PHE A 147 -2.94 4.51 20.16
N SER A 148 -1.83 4.16 20.81
CA SER A 148 -1.72 2.92 21.60
C SER A 148 -2.74 2.84 22.75
N GLN A 149 -3.09 3.98 23.37
CA GLN A 149 -4.11 4.03 24.43
C GLN A 149 -5.54 3.74 23.91
N GLY A 150 -5.86 4.17 22.69
CA GLY A 150 -7.16 3.94 22.06
C GLY A 150 -7.35 2.53 21.47
N LEU A 151 -6.25 1.79 21.31
CA LEU A 151 -6.21 0.58 20.49
C LEU A 151 -7.11 -0.56 21.02
N ALA A 152 -7.32 -0.65 22.33
CA ALA A 152 -8.21 -1.66 22.91
C ALA A 152 -9.67 -1.49 22.46
N GLN A 153 -10.13 -0.25 22.22
CA GLN A 153 -11.48 -0.01 21.71
C GLN A 153 -11.60 -0.36 20.23
N VAL A 154 -10.57 -0.05 19.44
CA VAL A 154 -10.49 -0.40 18.01
C VAL A 154 -10.44 -1.91 17.82
N GLN A 155 -9.57 -2.61 18.56
CA GLN A 155 -9.49 -4.07 18.55
C GLN A 155 -10.86 -4.69 18.86
N ARG A 156 -11.56 -4.17 19.87
CA ARG A 156 -12.90 -4.64 20.20
C ARG A 156 -13.87 -4.42 19.04
N LEU A 157 -13.89 -3.24 18.43
CA LEU A 157 -14.78 -2.96 17.30
C LEU A 157 -14.55 -3.96 16.15
N MET A 158 -13.29 -4.13 15.75
CA MET A 158 -12.89 -5.01 14.65
C MET A 158 -13.16 -6.48 14.95
N ALA A 159 -13.05 -6.91 16.21
CA ALA A 159 -13.38 -8.28 16.62
C ALA A 159 -14.89 -8.59 16.59
N HIS A 160 -15.76 -7.57 16.52
CA HIS A 160 -17.22 -7.75 16.52
C HIS A 160 -17.88 -7.45 15.17
N LEU A 161 -17.12 -6.98 14.19
CA LEU A 161 -17.62 -6.66 12.85
C LEU A 161 -16.86 -7.46 11.79
N PRO A 162 -17.54 -7.99 10.77
CA PRO A 162 -16.86 -8.46 9.58
C PRO A 162 -16.10 -7.29 8.94
N THR A 163 -14.78 -7.40 8.92
CA THR A 163 -13.89 -6.44 8.26
C THR A 163 -13.31 -7.09 7.03
N TYR A 164 -13.53 -6.44 5.89
CA TYR A 164 -12.93 -6.78 4.61
C TYR A 164 -11.99 -5.65 4.23
N MET A 165 -10.83 -5.99 3.67
CA MET A 165 -9.81 -5.04 3.29
C MET A 165 -9.55 -5.05 1.79
N ILE A 166 -8.92 -4.01 1.27
CA ILE A 166 -8.56 -3.89 -0.13
C ILE A 166 -7.08 -3.54 -0.23
N PHE A 167 -6.42 -4.07 -1.26
CA PHE A 167 -5.01 -3.85 -1.48
C PHE A 167 -4.80 -2.54 -2.21
N ASP A 168 -3.92 -1.68 -1.71
CA ASP A 168 -3.69 -0.39 -2.31
C ASP A 168 -2.21 -0.13 -2.63
N ASP A 169 -1.94 0.92 -3.41
CA ASP A 169 -0.58 1.44 -3.57
C ASP A 169 0.01 1.80 -2.24
N HIS A 170 -0.84 2.30 -1.31
CA HIS A 170 -0.75 2.59 0.15
C HIS A 170 -0.38 1.40 1.08
N ASP A 171 -0.20 0.21 0.48
CA ASP A 171 0.56 -0.91 1.06
C ASP A 171 2.03 -1.11 0.61
N VAL A 172 2.48 -0.50 -0.50
CA VAL A 172 3.84 -0.66 -1.02
C VAL A 172 4.59 0.68 -1.24
N THR A 173 4.07 1.56 -2.10
CA THR A 173 4.60 2.91 -2.43
C THR A 173 3.64 3.67 -3.34
N ASP A 174 3.58 5.00 -3.29
CA ASP A 174 2.69 5.85 -4.11
C ASP A 174 2.73 5.54 -5.62
N ASP A 175 3.92 5.25 -6.18
CA ASP A 175 4.06 4.97 -7.62
C ASP A 175 3.84 3.48 -8.00
N TRP A 176 3.28 2.66 -7.10
CA TRP A 176 3.25 1.21 -7.29
C TRP A 176 2.49 0.80 -8.56
N ASN A 177 3.23 0.21 -9.51
CA ASN A 177 2.76 -0.22 -10.83
C ASN A 177 2.15 0.88 -11.70
N LEU A 178 2.42 2.16 -11.40
CA LEU A 178 1.83 3.28 -12.11
C LEU A 178 2.24 3.32 -13.59
N THR A 179 3.47 2.92 -13.91
CA THR A 179 3.96 2.79 -15.29
C THR A 179 4.74 1.49 -15.46
N ALA A 180 4.74 0.93 -16.66
CA ALA A 180 5.55 -0.23 -16.98
C ALA A 180 7.07 0.06 -16.85
N GLN A 181 7.50 1.33 -16.96
CA GLN A 181 8.89 1.72 -16.74
C GLN A 181 9.26 1.57 -15.26
N TRP A 182 8.41 2.09 -14.37
CA TRP A 182 8.60 1.96 -12.94
C TRP A 182 8.61 0.48 -12.54
N GLU A 183 7.64 -0.29 -13.04
CA GLU A 183 7.51 -1.72 -12.78
C GLU A 183 8.78 -2.48 -13.17
N GLN A 184 9.28 -2.27 -14.39
CA GLN A 184 10.54 -2.89 -14.83
C GLN A 184 11.72 -2.51 -13.93
N ALA A 185 11.80 -1.23 -13.54
CA ALA A 185 12.92 -0.75 -12.77
C ALA A 185 12.89 -1.24 -11.32
N ALA A 186 11.70 -1.34 -10.72
CA ALA A 186 11.47 -1.90 -9.39
C ALA A 186 11.67 -3.42 -9.38
N TYR A 187 11.10 -4.15 -10.34
CA TYR A 187 11.09 -5.62 -10.27
C TYR A 187 12.40 -6.25 -10.76
N GLN A 188 13.22 -5.51 -11.52
CA GLN A 188 14.57 -5.96 -11.91
C GLN A 188 15.65 -5.61 -10.88
N ASP A 189 15.38 -4.72 -9.94
CA ASP A 189 16.28 -4.42 -8.83
C ASP A 189 16.04 -5.41 -7.67
N PRO A 190 17.01 -6.27 -7.30
CA PRO A 190 16.78 -7.33 -6.32
C PRO A 190 16.34 -6.82 -4.96
N PHE A 191 16.81 -5.63 -4.54
CA PHE A 191 16.44 -5.06 -3.25
C PHE A 191 15.02 -4.48 -3.27
N SER A 192 14.64 -3.78 -4.34
CA SER A 192 13.28 -3.30 -4.54
C SER A 192 12.28 -4.44 -4.59
N LYS A 193 12.58 -5.48 -5.38
CA LYS A 193 11.76 -6.68 -5.47
C LYS A 193 11.57 -7.33 -4.10
N ARG A 194 12.62 -7.38 -3.28
CA ARG A 194 12.57 -7.88 -1.90
C ARG A 194 11.60 -7.06 -1.05
N ILE A 195 11.73 -5.73 -1.03
CA ILE A 195 10.87 -4.84 -0.23
C ILE A 195 9.40 -5.01 -0.62
N ILE A 196 9.10 -4.98 -1.92
CA ILE A 196 7.72 -5.11 -2.42
C ILE A 196 7.16 -6.50 -2.10
N GLY A 197 7.96 -7.56 -2.29
CA GLY A 197 7.58 -8.93 -1.91
C GLY A 197 7.29 -9.07 -0.42
N ASN A 198 8.08 -8.43 0.44
CA ASN A 198 7.85 -8.41 1.88
C ASN A 198 6.50 -7.74 2.23
N MET A 199 6.15 -6.64 1.57
CA MET A 199 4.85 -5.98 1.76
C MET A 199 3.70 -6.85 1.26
N LEU A 200 3.84 -7.51 0.10
CA LEU A 200 2.87 -8.48 -0.44
C LEU A 200 2.63 -9.64 0.54
N MET A 201 3.68 -10.18 1.14
CA MET A 201 3.59 -11.24 2.15
C MET A 201 2.81 -10.78 3.38
N ALA A 202 3.09 -9.58 3.87
CA ALA A 202 2.43 -9.01 5.03
C ALA A 202 0.95 -8.71 4.75
N TYR A 203 0.65 -8.09 3.61
CA TYR A 203 -0.73 -7.86 3.16
C TYR A 203 -1.50 -9.17 3.03
N TRP A 204 -0.92 -10.19 2.39
CA TRP A 204 -1.54 -11.51 2.29
C TRP A 204 -1.95 -12.04 3.67
N LEU A 205 -1.00 -12.13 4.60
CA LEU A 205 -1.25 -12.82 5.86
C LEU A 205 -2.17 -12.02 6.78
N CYS A 206 -2.02 -10.70 6.80
CA CYS A 206 -2.71 -9.82 7.74
C CYS A 206 -4.05 -9.29 7.22
N GLN A 207 -4.27 -9.32 5.90
CA GLN A 207 -5.47 -8.78 5.27
C GLN A 207 -6.05 -9.75 4.24
N GLY A 208 -5.32 -10.01 3.15
CA GLY A 208 -5.82 -10.67 1.94
C GLY A 208 -6.37 -12.08 2.18
N TRP A 209 -5.70 -12.89 3.01
CA TRP A 209 -6.12 -14.26 3.31
C TRP A 209 -7.53 -14.34 3.91
N GLY A 210 -7.89 -13.37 4.75
CA GLY A 210 -9.20 -13.30 5.39
C GLY A 210 -10.34 -12.94 4.44
N ASN A 211 -10.04 -12.23 3.35
CA ASN A 211 -11.04 -11.79 2.37
C ASN A 211 -11.62 -12.96 1.56
N ASP A 212 -10.77 -13.82 1.00
CA ASP A 212 -11.18 -15.05 0.32
C ASP A 212 -10.20 -16.22 0.56
N PRO A 213 -10.33 -16.97 1.68
CA PRO A 213 -9.44 -18.07 2.02
C PRO A 213 -9.36 -19.20 0.99
N LYS A 214 -10.27 -19.26 0.01
CA LYS A 214 -10.28 -20.32 -1.01
C LYS A 214 -9.18 -20.14 -2.05
N GLN A 215 -8.78 -18.90 -2.34
CA GLN A 215 -7.74 -18.59 -3.33
C GLN A 215 -6.34 -18.99 -2.85
N PHE A 216 -6.14 -19.09 -1.54
CA PHE A 216 -4.83 -19.35 -0.92
C PHE A 216 -4.60 -20.84 -0.60
N LYS A 217 -5.22 -21.73 -1.37
CA LYS A 217 -5.09 -23.20 -1.25
C LYS A 217 -4.17 -23.75 -2.34
N GLY A 218 -3.86 -25.05 -2.28
CA GLY A 218 -3.05 -25.71 -3.31
C GLY A 218 -1.62 -25.17 -3.30
N ASP A 219 -1.12 -24.80 -4.48
CA ASP A 219 0.26 -24.35 -4.68
C ASP A 219 0.63 -23.16 -3.78
N PHE A 220 -0.29 -22.20 -3.59
CA PHE A 220 -0.08 -21.08 -2.68
C PHE A 220 0.26 -21.58 -1.27
N SER A 221 -0.57 -22.47 -0.71
CA SER A 221 -0.36 -22.99 0.64
C SER A 221 0.93 -23.81 0.74
N VAL A 222 1.34 -24.50 -0.33
CA VAL A 222 2.58 -25.27 -0.35
C VAL A 222 3.79 -24.34 -0.29
N ILE A 223 3.81 -23.28 -1.11
CA ILE A 223 4.95 -22.37 -1.18
C ILE A 223 5.08 -21.50 0.08
N ALA A 224 3.96 -21.01 0.62
CA ALA A 224 3.95 -20.25 1.87
C ALA A 224 4.43 -21.11 3.05
N ASN A 225 3.95 -22.36 3.17
CA ASN A 225 4.41 -23.27 4.23
C ASN A 225 5.87 -23.67 4.06
N THR A 226 6.37 -23.79 2.82
CA THR A 226 7.79 -24.10 2.56
C THR A 226 8.71 -23.00 3.09
N TYR A 227 8.32 -21.72 2.92
CA TYR A 227 9.01 -20.61 3.56
C TYR A 227 8.87 -20.62 5.09
N TYR A 228 7.65 -20.83 5.60
CA TYR A 228 7.41 -20.89 7.05
C TYR A 228 8.24 -21.96 7.76
N ASP A 229 8.28 -23.18 7.23
CA ASP A 229 9.00 -24.32 7.80
C ASP A 229 10.53 -24.13 7.74
N ASN A 230 11.02 -23.37 6.76
CA ASN A 230 12.44 -23.14 6.54
C ASN A 230 12.67 -21.74 5.92
N PRO A 231 12.72 -20.67 6.73
CA PRO A 231 12.78 -19.28 6.28
C PRO A 231 14.20 -18.90 5.86
N ASN A 232 14.70 -19.53 4.80
CA ASN A 232 15.97 -19.20 4.17
C ASN A 232 15.77 -18.33 2.92
N LYS A 233 16.87 -17.79 2.38
CA LYS A 233 16.84 -16.91 1.20
C LYS A 233 16.10 -17.52 0.00
N GLU A 234 16.37 -18.77 -0.34
CA GLU A 234 15.82 -19.45 -1.52
C GLU A 234 14.30 -19.63 -1.43
N ASN A 235 13.81 -20.09 -0.27
CA ASN A 235 12.37 -20.22 -0.03
C ASN A 235 11.69 -18.86 0.03
N HIS A 236 12.37 -17.85 0.58
CA HIS A 236 11.84 -16.49 0.63
C HIS A 236 11.77 -15.86 -0.77
N ASP A 237 12.82 -16.00 -1.59
CA ASP A 237 12.81 -15.58 -3.01
C ASP A 237 11.68 -16.28 -3.77
N SER A 238 11.55 -17.61 -3.60
CA SER A 238 10.52 -18.40 -4.29
C SER A 238 9.11 -17.97 -3.92
N PHE A 239 8.87 -17.67 -2.64
CA PHE A 239 7.56 -17.20 -2.20
C PHE A 239 7.25 -15.79 -2.72
N ILE A 240 8.23 -14.89 -2.70
CA ILE A 240 8.10 -13.55 -3.29
C ILE A 240 7.80 -13.65 -4.78
N ASP A 241 8.54 -14.48 -5.54
CA ASP A 241 8.32 -14.69 -6.97
C ASP A 241 6.89 -15.15 -7.25
N TYR A 242 6.38 -16.09 -6.45
CA TYR A 242 5.00 -16.56 -6.57
C TYR A 242 3.97 -15.46 -6.29
N LEU A 243 4.23 -14.58 -5.32
CA LEU A 243 3.34 -13.45 -5.00
C LEU A 243 3.30 -12.40 -6.11
N PHE A 244 4.39 -12.18 -6.83
CA PHE A 244 4.42 -11.28 -7.99
C PHE A 244 3.55 -11.78 -9.15
N ASP A 245 3.42 -13.10 -9.28
CA ASP A 245 2.61 -13.75 -10.32
C ASP A 245 1.17 -14.05 -9.85
N PHE A 246 0.81 -13.74 -8.59
CA PHE A 246 -0.50 -14.06 -8.04
C PHE A 246 -1.54 -13.00 -8.39
N GLU A 247 -2.58 -13.39 -9.14
CA GLU A 247 -3.61 -12.50 -9.70
C GLU A 247 -5.02 -12.68 -9.07
N HIS A 248 -5.11 -13.22 -7.85
CA HIS A 248 -6.39 -13.49 -7.17
C HIS A 248 -6.57 -12.64 -5.90
N TRP A 249 -6.17 -11.37 -5.95
CA TRP A 249 -6.39 -10.41 -4.85
C TRP A 249 -7.81 -9.83 -4.82
N GLN A 250 -8.47 -9.76 -5.99
CA GLN A 250 -9.88 -9.41 -6.11
C GLN A 250 -10.78 -10.46 -5.47
N TYR A 251 -11.92 -10.03 -4.93
CA TYR A 251 -12.90 -10.94 -4.35
C TYR A 251 -14.33 -10.36 -4.43
N CYS A 252 -15.30 -11.23 -4.22
CA CYS A 252 -16.72 -10.88 -4.22
C CYS A 252 -17.40 -11.29 -2.92
N LEU A 253 -18.36 -10.47 -2.48
CA LEU A 253 -19.28 -10.82 -1.41
C LEU A 253 -20.67 -10.99 -2.01
N GLU A 254 -21.27 -12.16 -1.78
CA GLU A 254 -22.61 -12.53 -2.24
C GLU A 254 -23.71 -11.88 -1.37
N THR A 255 -23.58 -10.57 -1.14
CA THR A 255 -24.56 -9.71 -0.47
C THR A 255 -25.66 -9.27 -1.45
N THR A 256 -26.63 -8.49 -0.97
CA THR A 256 -27.67 -7.90 -1.84
C THR A 256 -27.74 -6.40 -1.58
N PRO A 257 -27.22 -5.55 -2.49
CA PRO A 257 -26.56 -5.89 -3.76
C PRO A 257 -25.21 -6.59 -3.57
N LYS A 258 -24.75 -7.32 -4.60
CA LYS A 258 -23.44 -7.97 -4.62
C LYS A 258 -22.33 -6.92 -4.48
N VAL A 259 -21.30 -7.23 -3.70
CA VAL A 259 -20.09 -6.39 -3.59
C VAL A 259 -18.97 -7.03 -4.39
N VAL A 260 -18.34 -6.26 -5.26
CA VAL A 260 -17.19 -6.66 -6.06
C VAL A 260 -16.02 -5.77 -5.67
N VAL A 261 -14.97 -6.37 -5.12
CA VAL A 261 -13.76 -5.66 -4.68
C VAL A 261 -12.65 -5.93 -5.68
N LEU A 262 -12.12 -4.87 -6.28
CA LEU A 262 -11.19 -4.95 -7.40
C LEU A 262 -9.74 -5.02 -6.96
N ASP A 263 -8.94 -5.70 -7.78
CA ASP A 263 -7.49 -5.53 -7.82
C ASP A 263 -7.13 -4.65 -9.01
N SER A 264 -6.81 -3.39 -8.72
CA SER A 264 -6.37 -2.42 -9.72
C SER A 264 -4.90 -2.01 -9.57
N ARG A 265 -4.15 -2.77 -8.77
CA ARG A 265 -2.73 -2.48 -8.49
C ARG A 265 -1.84 -3.53 -9.14
N THR A 266 -2.18 -4.82 -9.06
CA THR A 266 -1.33 -5.89 -9.63
C THR A 266 -1.68 -6.23 -11.08
N ARG A 267 -2.96 -6.07 -11.47
CA ARG A 267 -3.46 -6.44 -12.81
C ARG A 267 -3.61 -5.25 -13.76
N ARG A 268 -2.64 -4.33 -13.78
CA ARG A 268 -2.72 -3.09 -14.56
C ARG A 268 -2.38 -3.28 -16.04
N TRP A 269 -3.11 -2.60 -16.93
CA TRP A 269 -2.86 -2.65 -18.38
C TRP A 269 -1.65 -1.78 -18.76
N ARG A 270 -0.49 -2.40 -18.98
CA ARG A 270 0.73 -1.70 -19.42
C ARG A 270 0.51 -0.95 -20.74
N SER A 271 0.91 0.32 -20.82
CA SER A 271 0.78 1.08 -22.08
C SER A 271 1.57 0.44 -23.22
N GLU A 272 0.88 0.13 -24.31
CA GLU A 272 1.46 -0.50 -25.51
C GLU A 272 2.28 0.48 -26.38
N ASN A 273 2.01 1.78 -26.24
CA ASN A 273 2.63 2.81 -27.06
C ASN A 273 3.94 3.34 -26.46
N ASN A 274 3.95 3.52 -25.13
CA ASN A 274 5.08 4.10 -24.43
C ASN A 274 5.10 3.63 -22.99
N ILE A 275 6.18 2.95 -22.62
CA ILE A 275 6.37 2.36 -21.30
C ILE A 275 6.38 3.39 -20.15
N ASN A 276 6.62 4.67 -20.44
CA ASN A 276 6.59 5.77 -19.48
C ASN A 276 5.19 6.38 -19.31
N GLN A 277 4.20 5.96 -20.11
CA GLN A 277 2.83 6.40 -19.92
C GLN A 277 2.18 5.60 -18.79
N PRO A 278 1.21 6.20 -18.07
CA PRO A 278 0.46 5.51 -17.04
C PRO A 278 -0.17 4.21 -17.57
N SER A 279 -0.06 3.15 -16.78
CA SER A 279 -0.74 1.89 -17.01
C SER A 279 -2.23 2.06 -16.71
N GLY A 280 -3.07 1.44 -17.55
CA GLY A 280 -4.51 1.35 -17.32
C GLY A 280 -4.82 0.60 -16.04
N LEU A 281 -5.98 0.90 -15.47
CA LEU A 281 -6.34 0.47 -14.13
C LEU A 281 -6.49 -1.06 -14.00
N MET A 282 -7.02 -1.70 -15.04
CA MET A 282 -7.14 -3.16 -15.15
C MET A 282 -6.82 -3.58 -16.58
N ASP A 283 -6.12 -4.70 -16.72
CA ASP A 283 -5.87 -5.39 -17.98
C ASP A 283 -7.14 -6.07 -18.52
N TRP A 284 -7.01 -6.68 -19.69
CA TRP A 284 -8.12 -7.32 -20.38
C TRP A 284 -8.72 -8.49 -19.58
N GLU A 285 -7.89 -9.30 -18.91
CA GLU A 285 -8.36 -10.48 -18.20
C GLU A 285 -9.13 -10.07 -16.94
N ALA A 286 -8.60 -9.12 -16.16
CA ALA A 286 -9.28 -8.52 -15.03
C ALA A 286 -10.61 -7.84 -15.42
N LEU A 287 -10.65 -7.18 -16.59
CA LEU A 287 -11.89 -6.60 -17.13
C LEU A 287 -12.91 -7.67 -17.54
N CYS A 288 -12.47 -8.79 -18.10
CA CYS A 288 -13.33 -9.92 -18.41
C CYS A 288 -13.89 -10.57 -17.14
N ASP A 289 -13.06 -10.76 -16.11
CA ASP A 289 -13.49 -11.28 -14.81
C ASP A 289 -14.54 -10.36 -14.19
N LEU A 290 -14.29 -9.05 -14.17
CA LEU A 290 -15.26 -8.06 -13.72
C LEU A 290 -16.58 -8.19 -14.51
N GLN A 291 -16.52 -8.26 -15.83
CA GLN A 291 -17.74 -8.39 -16.63
C GLN A 291 -18.55 -9.65 -16.24
N GLN A 292 -17.88 -10.78 -16.01
CA GLN A 292 -18.55 -12.02 -15.59
C GLN A 292 -19.26 -11.85 -14.24
N GLU A 293 -18.67 -11.14 -13.29
CA GLU A 293 -19.26 -10.89 -11.98
C GLU A 293 -20.48 -9.94 -12.04
N LEU A 294 -20.54 -9.08 -13.05
CA LEU A 294 -21.63 -8.12 -13.25
C LEU A 294 -22.85 -8.71 -13.97
N ILE A 295 -22.65 -9.67 -14.89
CA ILE A 295 -23.73 -10.19 -15.75
C ILE A 295 -24.89 -10.74 -14.91
N GLY A 296 -26.11 -10.27 -15.21
CA GLY A 296 -27.33 -10.74 -14.57
C GLY A 296 -27.56 -10.21 -13.15
N GLN A 297 -26.66 -9.37 -12.62
CA GLN A 297 -26.87 -8.70 -11.35
C GLN A 297 -27.74 -7.45 -11.54
N PRO A 298 -28.79 -7.23 -10.71
CA PRO A 298 -29.63 -6.05 -10.83
C PRO A 298 -28.93 -4.76 -10.36
N ALA A 299 -28.02 -4.88 -9.40
CA ALA A 299 -27.21 -3.80 -8.82
C ALA A 299 -25.94 -4.39 -8.19
N VAL A 300 -24.84 -3.64 -8.24
CA VAL A 300 -23.55 -4.01 -7.66
C VAL A 300 -22.92 -2.83 -6.93
N ILE A 301 -22.27 -3.10 -5.80
CA ILE A 301 -21.33 -2.18 -5.15
C ILE A 301 -19.94 -2.54 -5.65
N LEU A 302 -19.28 -1.59 -6.30
CA LEU A 302 -17.91 -1.73 -6.74
C LEU A 302 -17.01 -1.03 -5.71
N VAL A 303 -15.97 -1.72 -5.27
CA VAL A 303 -14.96 -1.15 -4.37
C VAL A 303 -13.62 -1.22 -5.07
N SER A 304 -12.96 -0.08 -5.22
CA SER A 304 -11.65 0.01 -5.84
C SER A 304 -10.72 0.94 -5.07
N PRO A 305 -9.39 0.68 -5.09
CA PRO A 305 -8.43 1.57 -4.45
C PRO A 305 -8.39 2.93 -5.15
N ALA A 306 -8.40 2.94 -6.49
CA ALA A 306 -8.47 4.17 -7.27
C ALA A 306 -9.89 4.48 -7.77
N PRO A 307 -10.25 5.76 -8.02
CA PRO A 307 -11.58 6.14 -8.50
C PRO A 307 -11.93 5.58 -9.90
N MET A 308 -13.10 4.96 -10.04
CA MET A 308 -13.56 4.29 -11.28
C MET A 308 -14.54 5.10 -12.13
N PHE A 309 -15.27 6.06 -11.55
CA PHE A 309 -16.32 6.83 -12.27
C PHE A 309 -15.97 8.31 -12.54
N GLY A 310 -16.46 8.83 -13.68
CA GLY A 310 -16.10 10.12 -14.27
C GLY A 310 -16.87 11.39 -13.83
N VAL A 311 -16.27 12.52 -14.22
CA VAL A 311 -16.70 13.94 -14.22
C VAL A 311 -17.08 14.61 -12.89
N LYS A 312 -17.91 14.01 -12.04
CA LYS A 312 -18.25 14.63 -10.74
C LYS A 312 -17.15 14.47 -9.70
N VAL A 313 -16.40 13.37 -9.78
CA VAL A 313 -15.16 13.18 -9.01
C VAL A 313 -14.10 14.19 -9.48
N ILE A 314 -14.03 14.47 -10.79
CA ILE A 314 -13.18 15.55 -11.33
C ILE A 314 -13.61 16.90 -10.75
N GLU A 315 -14.89 17.24 -10.71
CA GLU A 315 -15.37 18.48 -10.08
C GLU A 315 -15.09 18.52 -8.56
N ALA A 316 -15.18 17.39 -7.85
CA ALA A 316 -14.88 17.30 -6.43
C ALA A 316 -13.39 17.49 -6.14
N ILE A 317 -12.52 16.77 -6.87
CA ILE A 317 -11.07 16.89 -6.80
C ILE A 317 -10.62 18.29 -7.26
N GLN A 318 -11.21 18.83 -8.33
CA GLN A 318 -10.95 20.20 -8.79
C GLN A 318 -11.42 21.25 -7.78
N ARG A 319 -12.56 21.06 -7.11
CA ARG A 319 -13.03 21.96 -6.03
C ARG A 319 -12.12 21.91 -4.83
N ILE A 320 -11.68 20.73 -4.40
CA ILE A 320 -10.73 20.57 -3.29
C ILE A 320 -9.39 21.25 -3.66
N ALA A 321 -8.87 21.01 -4.87
CA ALA A 321 -7.65 21.60 -5.37
C ALA A 321 -7.73 23.14 -5.53
N THR A 322 -8.85 23.68 -6.03
CA THR A 322 -9.05 25.15 -6.13
C THR A 322 -9.23 25.82 -4.77
N THR A 323 -9.75 25.10 -3.78
CA THR A 323 -9.87 25.61 -2.41
C THR A 323 -8.52 25.60 -1.67
N LEU A 324 -7.60 24.70 -2.07
CA LEU A 324 -6.26 24.53 -1.46
C LEU A 324 -5.10 25.19 -2.24
N GLY A 325 -5.35 25.78 -3.42
CA GLY A 325 -4.38 26.62 -4.13
C GLY A 325 -3.14 25.90 -4.67
N GLN A 326 -3.14 24.57 -4.75
CA GLN A 326 -2.02 23.76 -5.26
C GLN A 326 -2.20 23.48 -6.77
N PRO A 327 -1.11 23.49 -7.56
CA PRO A 327 -1.16 23.22 -8.99
C PRO A 327 -1.46 21.73 -9.25
N LEU A 328 -2.47 21.48 -10.09
CA LEU A 328 -2.94 20.16 -10.52
C LEU A 328 -1.81 19.33 -11.17
N ALA A 329 -1.17 18.45 -10.40
CA ALA A 329 -0.86 17.12 -10.90
C ALA A 329 -2.18 16.34 -10.78
N VAL A 330 -2.92 16.23 -11.90
CA VAL A 330 -4.05 15.31 -11.96
C VAL A 330 -3.47 13.92 -11.81
N ASP A 331 -3.81 13.27 -10.70
CA ASP A 331 -3.42 11.93 -10.36
C ASP A 331 -3.50 10.98 -11.58
N ALA A 332 -2.36 10.36 -11.90
CA ALA A 332 -2.20 9.45 -13.03
C ALA A 332 -2.90 8.11 -12.81
N GLU A 333 -3.47 7.89 -11.63
CA GLU A 333 -4.29 6.72 -11.26
C GLU A 333 -5.70 6.74 -11.85
N ASN A 334 -6.13 7.85 -12.45
CA ASN A 334 -7.45 7.96 -13.04
C ASN A 334 -7.69 6.89 -14.12
N TRP A 335 -8.83 6.19 -14.05
CA TRP A 335 -9.24 5.17 -15.03
C TRP A 335 -9.18 5.65 -16.50
N MET A 336 -9.25 6.96 -16.74
CA MET A 336 -9.09 7.57 -18.08
C MET A 336 -7.66 7.63 -18.61
N ALA A 337 -6.64 7.32 -17.79
CA ALA A 337 -5.24 7.48 -18.17
C ALA A 337 -4.82 6.54 -19.32
N HIS A 338 -5.54 5.43 -19.52
CA HIS A 338 -5.31 4.48 -20.61
C HIS A 338 -6.59 4.23 -21.44
N PRO A 339 -6.65 4.64 -22.72
CA PRO A 339 -7.85 4.56 -23.55
C PRO A 339 -8.44 3.14 -23.74
N GLY A 340 -7.59 2.10 -23.78
CA GLY A 340 -8.03 0.70 -23.94
C GLY A 340 -8.86 0.21 -22.74
N SER A 341 -8.26 0.20 -21.56
CA SER A 341 -8.93 -0.07 -20.27
C SER A 341 -10.18 0.81 -20.09
N ALA A 342 -10.07 2.13 -20.30
CA ALA A 342 -11.20 3.06 -20.15
C ALA A 342 -12.39 2.75 -21.09
N SER A 343 -12.13 2.52 -22.38
CA SER A 343 -13.19 2.22 -23.34
C SER A 343 -13.84 0.86 -23.09
N THR A 344 -13.05 -0.14 -22.68
CA THR A 344 -13.57 -1.47 -22.32
C THR A 344 -14.46 -1.39 -21.08
N LEU A 345 -14.03 -0.67 -20.05
CA LEU A 345 -14.81 -0.46 -18.84
C LEU A 345 -16.14 0.26 -19.13
N LEU A 346 -16.12 1.31 -19.95
CA LEU A 346 -17.34 1.98 -20.40
C LEU A 346 -18.26 1.06 -21.19
N ASN A 347 -17.73 0.17 -22.02
CA ASN A 347 -18.54 -0.81 -22.74
C ASN A 347 -19.21 -1.80 -21.79
N ILE A 348 -18.47 -2.29 -20.78
CA ILE A 348 -19.01 -3.17 -19.73
C ILE A 348 -20.19 -2.48 -19.03
N PHE A 349 -20.03 -1.24 -18.58
CA PHE A 349 -21.10 -0.52 -17.87
C PHE A 349 -22.32 -0.16 -18.74
N ASN A 350 -22.14 -0.05 -20.06
CA ASN A 350 -23.22 0.23 -21.00
C ASN A 350 -23.89 -1.04 -21.57
N THR A 351 -23.41 -2.24 -21.21
CA THR A 351 -23.96 -3.50 -21.70
C THR A 351 -25.33 -3.79 -21.06
N PRO A 352 -26.39 -4.09 -21.84
CA PRO A 352 -27.75 -4.25 -21.30
C PRO A 352 -27.92 -5.38 -20.27
N GLU A 353 -27.10 -6.43 -20.33
CA GLU A 353 -27.13 -7.54 -19.37
C GLU A 353 -26.43 -7.22 -18.04
N ASN A 354 -25.75 -6.08 -17.94
CA ASN A 354 -25.04 -5.63 -16.75
C ASN A 354 -25.91 -4.67 -15.90
N PRO A 355 -25.54 -4.42 -14.63
CA PRO A 355 -26.35 -3.61 -13.72
C PRO A 355 -26.61 -2.21 -14.27
N SER A 356 -27.81 -1.71 -14.07
CA SER A 356 -28.16 -0.31 -14.41
C SER A 356 -27.82 0.69 -13.29
N SER A 357 -27.45 0.17 -12.11
CA SER A 357 -27.12 0.94 -10.91
C SER A 357 -25.78 0.45 -10.34
N PHE A 358 -24.81 1.36 -10.32
CA PHE A 358 -23.50 1.17 -9.71
C PHE A 358 -23.31 2.16 -8.55
N CYS A 359 -22.69 1.70 -7.48
CA CYS A 359 -22.16 2.56 -6.41
C CYS A 359 -20.66 2.28 -6.29
N ASP A 360 -19.85 3.33 -6.42
CA ASP A 360 -18.39 3.26 -6.31
C ASP A 360 -17.96 3.72 -4.92
N PHE A 361 -17.14 2.91 -4.26
CA PHE A 361 -16.43 3.31 -3.06
C PHE A 361 -14.94 3.26 -3.36
N VAL A 362 -14.31 4.43 -3.22
CA VAL A 362 -12.85 4.56 -3.25
C VAL A 362 -12.36 4.23 -1.85
N GLY A 363 -11.38 3.31 -1.78
CA GLY A 363 -10.74 2.83 -0.55
C GLY A 363 -10.10 3.94 0.27
#